data_AF-A0AA49GK46-F1
#
_entry.id   AF-A0AA49GK46-F1
#
_cell.length_a   1.000
_cell.length_b   1.000
_cell.length_c   1.000
_cell.angle_alpha   90.00
_cell.angle_beta   90.00
_cell.angle_gamma   90.00
#
_symmetry.space_group_name_H-M   'P 1'
#
loop_
_entity.id
_entity.type
_entity.pdbx_description
1 polymer ?
#
loop_
_entity_poly.entity_id
_entity_poly.type
_entity_poly.pdbx_seq_one_letter_code
_entity_poly.pdbx_strand_id
1 'polypeptide(L)'
;MRNLWVYFSLLTFFGFSVSCSDDPEATGSKACFDWIPATGKVGEPVQFSNCSEGAAEYAWSLDGEVFSTEAEHSYTFTQTGDYEVKL
;
A
#
# COMPACT_ATOMS: atom_id res chain seq x y z
N MET A 1 50.10 39.73 -3.93
CA MET A 1 50.81 38.59 -4.53
C MET A 1 49.71 37.61 -4.95
N ARG A 2 49.04 37.79 -6.10
CA ARG A 2 49.33 37.12 -7.39
C ARG A 2 49.62 35.62 -7.14
N ASN A 3 48.79 34.66 -7.54
CA ASN A 3 48.60 34.23 -8.93
C ASN A 3 47.30 33.42 -9.17
N LEU A 4 46.66 33.73 -10.31
CA LEU A 4 45.62 33.01 -11.06
C LEU A 4 46.28 31.91 -11.94
N TRP A 5 45.47 31.08 -12.65
CA TRP A 5 45.76 30.09 -13.73
C TRP A 5 45.83 28.61 -13.24
N VAL A 6 45.06 27.60 -13.72
CA VAL A 6 44.30 27.36 -14.98
C VAL A 6 43.21 26.29 -14.76
N TYR A 7 42.08 26.43 -15.47
CA TYR A 7 40.99 25.47 -15.67
C TYR A 7 41.44 24.14 -16.31
N PHE A 8 40.85 23.01 -15.91
CA PHE A 8 40.76 21.83 -16.79
C PHE A 8 39.29 21.38 -16.89
N SER A 9 38.82 21.32 -18.13
CA SER A 9 37.44 21.16 -18.54
C SER A 9 37.06 19.68 -18.68
N LEU A 10 35.75 19.41 -18.55
CA LEU A 10 34.93 18.31 -19.11
C LEU A 10 34.76 16.98 -18.35
N LEU A 11 33.47 16.75 -18.05
CA LEU A 11 32.69 15.48 -18.03
C LEU A 11 32.82 14.53 -16.83
N THR A 12 31.89 14.67 -15.88
CA THR A 12 31.13 13.53 -15.33
C THR A 12 29.66 13.92 -15.11
N PHE A 13 28.78 13.39 -15.96
CA PHE A 13 27.38 13.15 -15.66
C PHE A 13 27.29 12.18 -14.47
N PHE A 14 26.37 12.45 -13.53
CA PHE A 14 25.83 11.64 -12.41
C PHE A 14 25.86 12.48 -11.12
N GLY A 15 24.77 12.70 -10.40
CA GLY A 15 23.48 12.06 -10.47
C GLY A 15 22.41 13.00 -9.93
N PHE A 16 21.22 12.82 -10.49
CA PHE A 16 19.99 13.14 -9.84
C PHE A 16 19.96 12.30 -8.56
N SER A 17 20.46 12.82 -7.44
CA SER A 17 20.22 12.17 -6.15
C SER A 17 18.78 12.49 -5.77
N VAL A 18 17.84 11.76 -6.38
CA VAL A 18 16.66 11.31 -5.64
C VAL A 18 17.23 10.50 -4.48
N SER A 19 17.51 11.20 -3.39
CA SER A 19 17.61 10.60 -2.08
C SER A 19 16.20 10.69 -1.51
N CYS A 20 15.28 9.87 -2.04
CA CYS A 20 14.32 9.33 -1.10
C CYS A 20 15.18 8.39 -0.27
N SER A 21 15.50 8.81 0.95
CA SER A 21 16.22 7.95 1.88
C SER A 21 15.47 6.63 1.93
N ASP A 22 16.13 5.54 1.55
CA ASP A 22 15.65 4.20 1.87
C ASP A 22 15.64 4.13 3.40
N ASP A 23 14.47 4.37 3.99
CA ASP A 23 14.22 4.14 5.40
C ASP A 23 14.50 2.65 5.66
N PRO A 24 15.25 2.31 6.74
CA PRO A 24 15.45 0.92 7.09
C PRO A 24 14.08 0.25 7.28
N GLU A 25 13.89 -0.87 6.60
CA GLU A 25 12.66 -1.68 6.52
C GLU A 25 11.83 -1.56 7.81
N ALA A 26 10.63 -1.01 7.66
CA ALA A 26 9.71 -0.80 8.77
C ALA A 26 9.48 -2.12 9.52
N THR A 27 10.08 -2.26 10.70
CA THR A 27 9.79 -3.34 11.65
C THR A 27 8.44 -3.07 12.34
N GLY A 28 7.38 -2.93 11.53
CA GLY A 28 6.01 -2.61 11.96
C GLY A 28 5.00 -3.45 11.18
N SER A 29 3.77 -3.49 11.69
CA SER A 29 2.68 -4.19 10.99
C SER A 29 2.37 -3.50 9.65
N LYS A 30 2.31 -4.27 8.57
CA LYS A 30 1.92 -3.81 7.23
C LYS A 30 0.54 -4.36 6.92
N ALA A 31 -0.45 -3.48 6.73
CA ALA A 31 -1.78 -3.87 6.28
C ALA A 31 -1.78 -4.18 4.78
N CYS A 32 -2.42 -5.28 4.40
CA CYS A 32 -2.54 -5.74 3.01
C CYS A 32 -3.76 -6.64 2.89
N PHE A 33 -4.55 -6.45 1.84
CA PHE A 33 -5.60 -7.38 1.46
C PHE A 33 -5.82 -7.43 -0.05
N ASP A 34 -6.37 -8.55 -0.50
CA ASP A 34 -6.86 -8.77 -1.86
C ASP A 34 -8.35 -9.13 -1.83
N TRP A 35 -9.03 -8.98 -2.97
CA TRP A 35 -10.43 -9.39 -3.11
C TRP A 35 -10.76 -9.96 -4.48
N ILE A 36 -11.72 -10.88 -4.51
CA ILE A 36 -12.19 -11.55 -5.73
C ILE A 36 -13.72 -11.73 -5.65
N PRO A 37 -14.47 -11.46 -6.73
CA PRO A 37 -14.01 -10.97 -8.04
C PRO A 37 -13.67 -9.47 -8.05
N ALA A 38 -12.84 -9.05 -9.01
CA ALA A 38 -12.48 -7.64 -9.21
C ALA A 38 -13.69 -6.74 -9.53
N THR A 39 -14.81 -7.33 -9.96
CA THR A 39 -16.09 -6.65 -10.14
C THR A 39 -17.17 -7.44 -9.43
N GLY A 40 -17.69 -6.88 -8.33
CA GLY A 40 -18.78 -7.48 -7.58
C GLY A 40 -20.09 -7.49 -8.36
N LYS A 41 -20.91 -8.50 -8.12
CA LYS A 41 -22.30 -8.58 -8.58
C LYS A 41 -23.21 -8.70 -7.36
N VAL A 42 -24.33 -8.02 -7.40
CA VAL A 42 -25.32 -8.11 -6.33
C VAL A 42 -25.79 -9.56 -6.18
N GLY A 43 -25.79 -10.04 -4.95
CA GLY A 43 -26.18 -11.41 -4.60
C GLY A 43 -25.07 -12.44 -4.81
N GLU A 44 -23.90 -12.05 -5.31
CA GLU A 44 -22.72 -12.91 -5.36
C GLU A 44 -21.73 -12.54 -4.23
N PRO A 45 -21.09 -13.54 -3.60
CA PRO A 45 -20.11 -13.27 -2.55
C PRO A 45 -18.83 -12.68 -3.16
N VAL A 46 -18.29 -11.67 -2.47
CA VAL A 46 -16.92 -11.17 -2.66
C VAL A 46 -16.07 -11.73 -1.54
N GLN A 47 -14.99 -12.42 -1.92
CA GLN A 47 -14.00 -12.90 -0.97
C GLN A 47 -12.92 -11.85 -0.76
N PHE A 48 -12.58 -11.66 0.51
CA PHE A 48 -11.51 -10.82 0.97
C PHE A 48 -10.48 -11.69 1.69
N SER A 49 -9.22 -11.55 1.29
CA SER A 49 -8.09 -12.32 1.83
C SER A 49 -7.05 -11.38 2.39
N ASN A 50 -6.58 -11.68 3.59
CA ASN A 50 -5.62 -10.85 4.31
C ASN A 50 -4.18 -11.28 3.97
N CYS A 51 -3.39 -10.34 3.47
CA CYS A 51 -1.95 -10.49 3.20
C CYS A 51 -1.08 -9.63 4.13
N SER A 52 -1.65 -9.16 5.24
CA SER A 52 -0.98 -8.30 6.21
C SER A 52 0.14 -9.04 6.92
N GLU A 53 1.20 -8.32 7.23
CA GLU A 53 2.40 -8.85 7.86
C GLU A 53 2.61 -8.18 9.22
N GLY A 54 3.00 -8.95 10.24
CA GLY A 54 3.36 -8.40 11.56
C GLY A 54 2.20 -7.85 12.40
N ALA A 55 0.95 -8.09 12.02
CA ALA A 55 -0.23 -7.72 12.78
C ALA A 55 -0.68 -8.85 13.73
N ALA A 56 -1.16 -8.49 14.93
CA ALA A 56 -1.69 -9.43 15.92
C ALA A 56 -3.21 -9.63 15.82
N GLU A 57 -3.90 -8.63 15.28
CA GLU A 57 -5.36 -8.56 15.16
C GLU A 57 -5.74 -7.90 13.84
N TYR A 58 -6.96 -8.16 13.38
CA TYR A 58 -7.51 -7.69 12.11
C TYR A 58 -8.94 -7.22 12.30
N ALA A 59 -9.36 -6.20 11.55
CA ALA A 59 -10.72 -5.70 11.57
C ALA A 59 -11.14 -5.23 10.19
N TRP A 60 -12.05 -5.98 9.57
CA TRP A 60 -12.68 -5.58 8.32
C TRP A 60 -13.79 -4.58 8.61
N SER A 61 -13.78 -3.45 7.90
CA SER A 61 -14.86 -2.47 7.92
C SER A 61 -15.42 -2.20 6.54
N LEU A 62 -16.73 -1.98 6.49
CA LEU A 62 -17.49 -1.58 5.32
C LEU A 62 -18.10 -0.21 5.60
N ASP A 63 -17.74 0.79 4.82
CA ASP A 63 -18.19 2.18 5.00
C ASP A 63 -17.99 2.71 6.43
N GLY A 64 -16.93 2.23 7.10
CA GLY A 64 -16.56 2.59 8.46
C GLY A 64 -17.20 1.73 9.56
N GLU A 65 -18.08 0.79 9.24
CA GLU A 65 -18.66 -0.16 10.19
C GLU A 65 -17.89 -1.48 10.19
N VAL A 66 -17.35 -1.87 11.34
CA VAL A 66 -16.64 -3.15 11.50
C VAL A 66 -17.63 -4.31 11.42
N PHE A 67 -17.34 -5.28 10.55
CA PHE A 67 -18.22 -6.43 10.33
C PHE A 67 -17.52 -7.79 10.47
N SER A 68 -16.18 -7.83 10.51
CA SER A 68 -15.43 -9.06 10.73
C SER A 68 -14.06 -8.79 11.37
N THR A 69 -13.54 -9.77 12.11
CA THR A 69 -12.16 -9.78 12.64
C THR A 69 -11.38 -11.03 12.19
N GLU A 70 -11.92 -11.79 11.26
CA GLU A 70 -11.28 -13.00 10.71
C GLU A 70 -10.21 -12.63 9.68
N ALA A 71 -9.21 -13.49 9.48
CA ALA A 71 -8.19 -13.25 8.45
C ALA A 71 -8.76 -13.37 7.03
N GLU A 72 -9.67 -14.32 6.82
CA GLU A 72 -10.35 -14.53 5.54
C GLU A 72 -11.83 -14.23 5.74
N HIS A 73 -12.47 -13.53 4.80
CA HIS A 73 -13.87 -13.17 4.94
C HIS A 73 -14.64 -13.15 3.61
N SER A 74 -15.93 -13.51 3.65
CA SER A 74 -16.87 -13.41 2.52
C SER A 74 -17.95 -12.40 2.81
N TYR A 75 -18.16 -11.42 1.93
CA TYR A 75 -19.30 -10.49 2.04
C TYR A 75 -20.15 -10.51 0.78
N THR A 76 -21.48 -10.60 0.94
CA THR A 76 -22.43 -10.55 -0.18
C THR A 76 -23.16 -9.22 -0.18
N PHE A 77 -22.88 -8.41 -1.19
CA PHE A 77 -23.56 -7.13 -1.40
C PHE A 77 -24.98 -7.35 -1.92
N THR A 78 -25.96 -6.73 -1.25
CA THR A 78 -27.38 -6.86 -1.61
C THR A 78 -27.90 -5.74 -2.50
N GLN A 79 -27.11 -4.67 -2.66
CA GLN A 79 -27.42 -3.50 -3.47
C GLN A 79 -26.19 -3.12 -4.30
N THR A 80 -26.42 -2.51 -5.47
CA THR A 80 -25.34 -1.94 -6.27
C THR A 80 -24.92 -0.61 -5.66
N GLY A 81 -23.61 -0.38 -5.59
CA GLY A 81 -23.06 0.89 -5.10
C GLY A 81 -21.55 0.81 -5.00
N ASP A 82 -20.95 1.96 -4.68
CA ASP A 82 -19.55 2.04 -4.29
C ASP A 82 -19.47 1.84 -2.78
N TYR A 83 -18.58 0.94 -2.36
CA TYR A 83 -18.38 0.59 -0.96
C TYR A 83 -16.90 0.76 -0.59
N GLU A 84 -16.63 1.37 0.56
CA GLU A 84 -15.29 1.48 1.09
C GLU A 84 -14.99 0.29 2.00
N VAL A 85 -14.04 -0.56 1.58
CA VAL A 85 -13.55 -1.69 2.38
C VAL A 85 -12.18 -1.37 2.94
N LYS A 86 -11.99 -1.61 4.24
CA LYS A 86 -10.70 -1.47 4.94
C LYS A 86 -10.41 -2.71 5.78
N LEU A 87 -9.13 -3.02 5.93
CA LEU A 87 -8.55 -4.03 6.81
C LEU A 87 -7.49 -3.38 7.71
#